data_AF-A0A166AAL7-F1
#
_entry.id   AF-A0A166AAL7-F1
#
_cell.length_a   1.000
_cell.length_b   1.000
_cell.length_c   1.000
_cell.angle_alpha   90.00
_cell.angle_beta   90.00
_cell.angle_gamma   90.00
#
_symmetry.space_group_name_H-M   'P 1'
#
loop_
_entity.id
_entity.type
_entity.pdbx_description
1 polymer ?
#
loop_
_entity_poly.entity_id
_entity_poly.type
_entity_poly.pdbx_seq_one_letter_code
_entity_poly.pdbx_strand_id
1 'polypeptide(L)'
;MTFNKRLKSFKDCTLNSAIYNVYYNEEIDDEIVYLESKDGLDFTGNIFRIAEELSSEEYNNLKIHVHAKKQVIPKIKRLIKNYDLNIHKIIEKEAIATKVLEKAKYIFTDSGIRPKYVKRPGQIFINTWHGTPLKLMGIDNIAEEHTIANVQHTLMSSDYLLYPNEYMCEKMMSAYMIDEIYSGKILFEGYPRNSVFFDDIRRYEIKSKLGYVNKEIFIYMPTFKGILMDRKDNEQKNMIENFLFDLDKKLNDNQIFLVKLHVLNQSKIDFTKFNHIHTFPEDYEIYDVLNIADVLVTDYSSVFFDFANTRKKIVLFNYDEEEYMKDRGTYFALEELPFPKVQTTNDLINELNLGKNYDDSNLINKFCQYDRPNAVKYLCKHIIKGKKICKEKKIDVNKSNILIYAGLFFNSELSSSLIDFLSKLNTNDFNFYISFKQWDKNIINNHEKIFKSIPKGIKYMPLRFYFNPTISEKRAFNKYFNSNKCEKCPLILYDSFKRLVDRQYPNFPFDCVIDFDGSGDIESWMFSNVSAKKIIWVHNDVPKNIKNYQFKELYSSFDYIIVDSPELIASITRIIGKNDNIVVNKTEEYKNIIYNAFSKT
;
A
#
# COMPACT_ATOMS: atom_id res chain seq x y z
N MET A 1 -4.39 -7.24 -34.14
CA MET A 1 -4.83 -6.41 -32.98
C MET A 1 -6.05 -5.60 -33.42
N THR A 2 -7.17 -5.67 -32.72
CA THR A 2 -8.42 -4.97 -33.10
C THR A 2 -8.24 -3.44 -33.08
N PHE A 3 -9.03 -2.70 -33.88
CA PHE A 3 -8.98 -1.22 -33.94
C PHE A 3 -9.07 -0.58 -32.53
N ASN A 4 -9.99 -1.09 -31.70
CA ASN A 4 -10.16 -0.64 -30.31
C ASN A 4 -8.91 -0.84 -29.45
N LYS A 5 -8.18 -1.95 -29.63
CA LYS A 5 -6.92 -2.20 -28.91
C LYS A 5 -5.81 -1.23 -29.34
N ARG A 6 -5.74 -0.89 -30.63
CA ARG A 6 -4.79 0.12 -31.15
C ARG A 6 -5.11 1.52 -30.65
N LEU A 7 -6.40 1.90 -30.65
CA LEU A 7 -6.85 3.20 -30.14
C LEU A 7 -6.55 3.36 -28.65
N LYS A 8 -6.82 2.32 -27.83
CA LYS A 8 -6.47 2.31 -26.40
C LYS A 8 -4.97 2.49 -26.20
N SER A 9 -4.15 1.70 -26.89
CA SER A 9 -2.69 1.79 -26.81
C SER A 9 -2.17 3.19 -27.17
N PHE A 10 -2.75 3.84 -28.19
CA PHE A 10 -2.37 5.20 -28.57
C PHE A 10 -2.74 6.24 -27.50
N LYS A 11 -3.94 6.15 -26.94
CA LYS A 11 -4.37 7.02 -25.82
C LYS A 11 -3.46 6.85 -24.60
N ASP A 12 -3.11 5.61 -24.26
CA ASP A 12 -2.20 5.31 -23.14
C ASP A 12 -0.81 5.91 -23.38
N CYS A 13 -0.23 5.74 -24.58
CA CYS A 13 1.06 6.34 -24.93
C CYS A 13 1.02 7.86 -24.87
N THR A 14 -0.06 8.48 -25.32
CA THR A 14 -0.24 9.95 -25.28
C THR A 14 -0.27 10.45 -23.85
N LEU A 15 -1.04 9.79 -22.98
CA LEU A 15 -1.10 10.11 -21.57
C LEU A 15 0.26 9.93 -20.89
N ASN A 16 0.95 8.82 -21.15
CA ASN A 16 2.27 8.56 -20.59
C ASN A 16 3.29 9.60 -21.05
N SER A 17 3.24 10.03 -22.32
CA SER A 17 4.10 11.11 -22.84
C SER A 17 3.89 12.40 -22.07
N ALA A 18 2.64 12.72 -21.75
CA ALA A 18 2.32 13.93 -21.02
C ALA A 18 2.73 13.86 -19.53
N ILE A 19 2.69 12.68 -18.91
CA ILE A 19 3.16 12.48 -17.52
C ILE A 19 4.68 12.53 -17.47
N TYR A 20 5.37 11.75 -18.31
CA TYR A 20 6.82 11.67 -18.26
C TYR A 20 7.51 12.93 -18.78
N ASN A 21 6.85 13.75 -19.59
CA ASN A 21 7.35 15.09 -19.88
C ASN A 21 7.49 15.93 -18.60
N VAL A 22 6.56 15.80 -17.64
CA VAL A 22 6.68 16.47 -16.35
C VAL A 22 7.85 15.88 -15.56
N TYR A 23 7.90 14.56 -15.46
CA TYR A 23 8.96 13.83 -14.74
C TYR A 23 10.37 14.24 -15.19
N TYR A 24 10.60 14.33 -16.51
CA TYR A 24 11.92 14.63 -17.07
C TYR A 24 12.25 16.10 -17.20
N ASN A 25 11.28 16.96 -17.51
CA ASN A 25 11.56 18.32 -17.99
C ASN A 25 11.10 19.43 -17.04
N GLU A 26 10.33 19.12 -16.00
CA GLU A 26 9.82 20.14 -15.07
C GLU A 26 10.48 20.00 -13.68
N GLU A 27 10.71 21.12 -13.01
CA GLU A 27 11.25 21.12 -11.65
C GLU A 27 10.21 20.70 -10.60
N ILE A 28 10.69 20.28 -9.44
CA ILE A 28 9.83 20.09 -8.26
C ILE A 28 9.47 21.48 -7.73
N ASP A 29 8.20 21.70 -7.46
CA ASP A 29 7.69 22.91 -6.83
C ASP A 29 7.70 22.72 -5.31
N ASP A 30 8.62 23.44 -4.65
CA ASP A 30 8.84 23.39 -3.19
C ASP A 30 7.62 23.85 -2.36
N GLU A 31 6.64 24.52 -2.99
CA GLU A 31 5.42 24.99 -2.32
C GLU A 31 4.28 23.97 -2.42
N ILE A 32 4.32 23.00 -3.34
CA ILE A 32 3.19 22.07 -3.53
C ILE A 32 3.20 20.96 -2.48
N VAL A 33 2.07 20.86 -1.76
CA VAL A 33 1.72 19.70 -0.95
C VAL A 33 0.64 18.91 -1.67
N TYR A 34 0.90 17.62 -1.88
CA TYR A 34 -0.03 16.69 -2.48
C TYR A 34 -0.63 15.77 -1.41
N LEU A 35 -1.96 15.74 -1.32
CA LEU A 35 -2.73 14.95 -0.37
C LEU A 35 -3.63 13.96 -1.12
N GLU A 36 -3.63 12.70 -0.67
CA GLU A 36 -4.50 11.67 -1.22
C GLU A 36 -4.86 10.62 -0.17
N SER A 37 -6.16 10.36 -0.02
CA SER A 37 -6.68 9.31 0.86
C SER A 37 -7.39 8.24 0.04
N LYS A 38 -7.05 6.96 0.28
CA LYS A 38 -7.69 5.77 -0.34
C LYS A 38 -7.88 5.89 -1.86
N ASP A 39 -6.83 6.22 -2.61
CA ASP A 39 -6.90 6.42 -4.08
C ASP A 39 -7.97 7.46 -4.51
N GLY A 40 -8.09 8.53 -3.72
CA GLY A 40 -9.06 9.60 -3.90
C GLY A 40 -10.50 9.22 -3.57
N LEU A 41 -10.75 8.06 -2.95
CA LEU A 41 -12.09 7.60 -2.54
C LEU A 41 -12.52 8.13 -1.17
N ASP A 42 -11.65 8.85 -0.47
CA ASP A 42 -11.95 9.39 0.86
C ASP A 42 -11.21 10.72 1.10
N PHE A 43 -11.62 11.43 2.15
CA PHE A 43 -10.95 12.64 2.66
C PHE A 43 -11.36 12.82 4.12
N THR A 44 -10.86 11.92 4.97
CA THR A 44 -11.14 11.87 6.42
C THR A 44 -9.88 11.39 7.15
N GLY A 45 -9.90 11.36 8.48
CA GLY A 45 -8.82 10.80 9.29
C GLY A 45 -7.50 11.53 9.09
N ASN A 46 -6.43 10.78 8.81
CA ASN A 46 -5.06 11.32 8.84
C ASN A 46 -4.85 12.44 7.81
N ILE A 47 -5.27 12.20 6.56
CA ILE A 47 -5.11 13.17 5.47
C ILE A 47 -5.93 14.43 5.71
N PHE A 48 -7.13 14.29 6.30
CA PHE A 48 -7.93 15.44 6.69
C PHE A 48 -7.21 16.29 7.75
N ARG A 49 -6.71 15.68 8.83
CA ARG A 49 -6.04 16.42 9.91
C ARG A 49 -4.77 17.08 9.45
N ILE A 50 -4.02 16.44 8.55
CA ILE A 50 -2.87 17.05 7.90
C ILE A 50 -3.33 18.28 7.10
N ALA A 51 -4.41 18.19 6.31
CA ALA A 51 -4.94 19.35 5.60
C ALA A 51 -5.37 20.50 6.54
N GLU A 52 -5.99 20.17 7.69
CA GLU A 52 -6.39 21.11 8.73
C GLU A 52 -5.17 21.83 9.33
N GLU A 53 -4.15 21.11 9.77
CA GLU A 53 -2.90 21.70 10.31
C GLU A 53 -2.19 22.58 9.27
N LEU A 54 -2.13 22.14 8.01
CA LEU A 54 -1.50 22.89 6.92
C LEU A 54 -2.30 24.11 6.47
N SER A 55 -3.56 24.25 6.91
CA SER A 55 -4.36 25.45 6.67
C SER A 55 -4.02 26.59 7.62
N SER A 56 -3.18 26.36 8.64
CA SER A 56 -2.74 27.38 9.59
C SER A 56 -1.74 28.37 8.98
N GLU A 57 -1.61 29.54 9.61
CA GLU A 57 -0.69 30.60 9.17
C GLU A 57 0.77 30.15 9.03
N GLU A 58 1.21 29.14 9.80
CA GLU A 58 2.57 28.60 9.76
C GLU A 58 2.95 27.97 8.39
N TYR A 59 1.95 27.64 7.58
CA TYR A 59 2.11 26.97 6.28
C TYR A 59 1.44 27.73 5.12
N ASN A 60 1.11 29.01 5.28
CA ASN A 60 0.48 29.85 4.23
C ASN A 60 1.27 29.94 2.92
N ASN A 61 2.57 29.62 2.94
CA ASN A 61 3.40 29.58 1.74
C ASN A 61 3.22 28.29 0.91
N LEU A 62 2.42 27.31 1.38
CA LEU A 62 2.21 26.04 0.71
C LEU A 62 0.90 25.99 -0.06
N LYS A 63 0.93 25.36 -1.23
CA LYS A 63 -0.23 25.11 -2.10
C LYS A 63 -0.75 23.70 -1.88
N ILE A 64 -1.88 23.57 -1.18
CA ILE A 64 -2.46 22.27 -0.84
C ILE A 64 -3.32 21.75 -2.00
N HIS A 65 -2.89 20.65 -2.61
CA HIS A 65 -3.57 19.96 -3.70
C HIS A 65 -4.09 18.60 -3.24
N VAL A 66 -5.40 18.39 -3.35
CA VAL A 66 -6.07 17.13 -2.95
C VAL A 66 -6.53 16.39 -4.19
N HIS A 67 -6.14 15.12 -4.34
CA HIS A 67 -6.78 14.23 -5.33
C HIS A 67 -8.03 13.58 -4.74
N ALA A 68 -9.13 13.63 -5.49
CA ALA A 68 -10.38 13.02 -5.08
C ALA A 68 -11.22 12.64 -6.29
N LYS A 69 -11.80 11.43 -6.27
CA LYS A 69 -12.74 10.98 -7.30
C LYS A 69 -14.05 11.77 -7.20
N LYS A 70 -14.73 11.89 -8.34
CA LYS A 70 -15.91 12.75 -8.53
C LYS A 70 -16.96 12.61 -7.42
N GLN A 71 -17.21 11.38 -6.96
CA GLN A 71 -18.21 11.08 -5.93
C GLN A 71 -17.86 11.65 -4.54
N VAL A 72 -16.60 11.92 -4.25
CA VAL A 72 -16.13 12.41 -2.94
C VAL A 72 -16.04 13.94 -2.90
N ILE A 73 -15.85 14.59 -4.06
CA ILE A 73 -15.67 16.04 -4.17
C ILE A 73 -16.76 16.86 -3.45
N PRO A 74 -18.07 16.53 -3.54
CA PRO A 74 -19.10 17.27 -2.82
C PRO A 74 -18.89 17.26 -1.30
N LYS A 75 -18.49 16.11 -0.73
CA LYS A 75 -18.17 15.99 0.70
C LYS A 75 -16.97 16.86 1.07
N ILE A 76 -15.91 16.82 0.26
CA ILE A 76 -14.70 17.64 0.49
C ILE A 76 -15.04 19.13 0.51
N LYS A 77 -15.87 19.61 -0.44
CA LYS A 77 -16.28 21.01 -0.47
C LYS A 77 -17.06 21.44 0.78
N ARG A 78 -17.91 20.57 1.32
CA ARG A 78 -18.61 20.83 2.59
C ARG A 78 -17.63 20.90 3.76
N LEU A 79 -16.72 19.94 3.84
CA LEU A 79 -15.68 19.93 4.87
C LEU A 79 -14.77 21.17 4.80
N ILE A 80 -14.32 21.58 3.61
CA ILE A 80 -13.56 22.82 3.42
C ILE A 80 -14.28 24.01 4.02
N LYS A 81 -15.59 24.15 3.73
CA LYS A 81 -16.39 25.27 4.26
C LYS A 81 -16.59 25.17 5.78
N ASN A 82 -16.87 23.98 6.29
CA ASN A 82 -17.21 23.77 7.70
C ASN A 82 -16.00 23.92 8.64
N TYR A 83 -14.80 23.70 8.11
CA TYR A 83 -13.53 23.69 8.87
C TYR A 83 -12.56 24.78 8.44
N ASP A 84 -12.97 25.64 7.50
CA ASP A 84 -12.14 26.73 6.94
C ASP A 84 -10.78 26.25 6.41
N LEU A 85 -10.80 25.16 5.62
CA LEU A 85 -9.57 24.56 5.09
C LEU A 85 -9.01 25.34 3.89
N ASN A 86 -7.70 25.58 3.88
CA ASN A 86 -6.99 26.28 2.80
C ASN A 86 -6.60 25.33 1.64
N ILE A 87 -7.57 24.66 1.03
CA ILE A 87 -7.34 23.77 -0.12
C ILE A 87 -7.30 24.57 -1.42
N HIS A 88 -6.13 24.62 -2.05
CA HIS A 88 -5.91 25.39 -3.28
C HIS A 88 -6.48 24.70 -4.52
N LYS A 89 -6.44 23.36 -4.56
CA LYS A 89 -6.95 22.60 -5.71
C LYS A 89 -7.49 21.23 -5.31
N ILE A 90 -8.69 20.92 -5.80
CA ILE A 90 -9.23 19.55 -5.82
C ILE A 90 -9.07 19.01 -7.24
N ILE A 91 -8.40 17.87 -7.39
CA ILE A 91 -8.05 17.28 -8.67
C ILE A 91 -8.83 15.98 -8.85
N GLU A 92 -9.72 15.94 -9.84
CA GLU A 92 -10.54 14.75 -10.15
C GLU A 92 -9.82 13.75 -11.06
N LYS A 93 -9.15 14.27 -12.10
CA LYS A 93 -8.59 13.42 -13.15
C LYS A 93 -7.26 12.84 -12.70
N GLU A 94 -7.19 11.51 -12.61
CA GLU A 94 -5.98 10.77 -12.22
C GLU A 94 -4.73 11.19 -13.01
N ALA A 95 -4.89 11.41 -14.32
CA ALA A 95 -3.82 11.91 -15.20
C ALA A 95 -3.23 13.25 -14.74
N ILE A 96 -4.09 14.17 -14.31
CA ILE A 96 -3.69 15.48 -13.80
C ILE A 96 -3.11 15.33 -12.40
N ALA A 97 -3.70 14.49 -11.56
CA ALA A 97 -3.20 14.22 -10.21
C ALA A 97 -1.80 13.61 -10.25
N THR A 98 -1.52 12.71 -11.19
CA THR A 98 -0.18 12.15 -11.41
C THR A 98 0.81 13.24 -11.80
N LYS A 99 0.46 14.13 -12.74
CA LYS A 99 1.34 15.26 -13.09
C LYS A 99 1.61 16.20 -11.93
N VAL A 100 0.62 16.47 -11.08
CA VAL A 100 0.82 17.30 -9.88
C VAL A 100 1.69 16.57 -8.87
N LEU A 101 1.49 15.27 -8.71
CA LEU A 101 2.30 14.41 -7.86
C LEU A 101 3.77 14.42 -8.30
N GLU A 102 4.08 14.41 -9.60
CA GLU A 102 5.45 14.53 -10.12
C GLU A 102 6.10 15.90 -9.83
N LYS A 103 5.32 16.94 -9.52
CA LYS A 103 5.82 18.28 -9.16
C LYS A 103 5.85 18.55 -7.67
N ALA A 104 5.09 17.79 -6.89
CA ALA A 104 4.89 18.07 -5.48
C ALA A 104 6.19 17.84 -4.68
N LYS A 105 6.53 18.79 -3.81
CA LYS A 105 7.62 18.60 -2.84
C LYS A 105 7.23 17.66 -1.72
N TYR A 106 6.04 17.86 -1.16
CA TYR A 106 5.55 17.05 -0.04
C TYR A 106 4.36 16.21 -0.47
N ILE A 107 4.40 14.92 -0.18
CA ILE A 107 3.38 13.95 -0.57
C ILE A 107 2.91 13.23 0.69
N PHE A 108 1.61 13.29 0.98
CA PHE A 108 0.99 12.56 2.08
C PHE A 108 -0.07 11.61 1.55
N THR A 109 0.06 10.33 1.86
CA THR A 109 -0.97 9.32 1.55
C THR A 109 -1.24 8.40 2.74
N ASP A 110 -2.43 7.84 2.85
CA ASP A 110 -2.82 6.89 3.91
C ASP A 110 -3.08 5.46 3.38
N SER A 111 -2.84 5.25 2.09
CA SER A 111 -3.10 3.99 1.37
C SER A 111 -2.03 3.77 0.31
N GLY A 112 -2.29 2.91 -0.69
CA GLY A 112 -1.46 2.80 -1.88
C GLY A 112 -1.38 4.12 -2.67
N ILE A 113 -0.26 4.34 -3.37
CA ILE A 113 -0.08 5.42 -4.35
C ILE A 113 -0.33 4.92 -5.77
N ARG A 114 -0.55 5.80 -6.74
CA ARG A 114 -0.89 5.42 -8.13
C ARG A 114 0.18 4.58 -8.84
N PRO A 115 -0.19 3.70 -9.80
CA PRO A 115 0.76 2.83 -10.51
C PRO A 115 1.78 3.53 -11.42
N LYS A 116 1.47 4.73 -11.91
CA LYS A 116 2.33 5.44 -12.87
C LYS A 116 3.36 6.36 -12.23
N TYR A 117 3.24 6.59 -10.93
CA TYR A 117 4.11 7.47 -10.19
C TYR A 117 5.53 6.88 -10.14
N VAL A 118 6.52 7.72 -10.45
CA VAL A 118 7.93 7.41 -10.24
C VAL A 118 8.45 8.47 -9.29
N LYS A 119 8.86 8.08 -8.08
CA LYS A 119 9.36 9.06 -7.11
C LYS A 119 10.62 9.74 -7.64
N ARG A 120 10.63 11.05 -7.58
CA ARG A 120 11.75 11.89 -8.03
C ARG A 120 12.67 12.24 -6.87
N PRO A 121 14.00 12.31 -7.09
CA PRO A 121 14.91 12.91 -6.13
C PRO A 121 14.47 14.33 -5.77
N GLY A 122 14.44 14.63 -4.46
CA GLY A 122 14.02 15.94 -3.95
C GLY A 122 12.58 16.01 -3.46
N GLN A 123 11.73 15.03 -3.76
CA GLN A 123 10.42 14.87 -3.14
C GLN A 123 10.55 14.26 -1.74
N ILE A 124 9.60 14.58 -0.86
CA ILE A 124 9.45 14.01 0.47
C ILE A 124 8.08 13.33 0.54
N PHE A 125 8.09 12.01 0.54
CA PHE A 125 6.88 11.18 0.56
C PHE A 125 6.70 10.50 1.92
N ILE A 126 5.60 10.79 2.59
CA ILE A 126 5.16 10.09 3.79
C ILE A 126 3.89 9.26 3.53
N ASN A 127 3.92 8.01 3.99
CA ASN A 127 2.73 7.18 4.09
C ASN A 127 2.31 7.04 5.55
N THR A 128 1.07 7.42 5.86
CA THR A 128 0.53 7.28 7.20
C THR A 128 -0.11 5.93 7.47
N TRP A 129 -0.40 5.15 6.42
CA TRP A 129 -1.41 4.09 6.48
C TRP A 129 -2.72 4.55 7.15
N HIS A 130 -3.59 3.61 7.51
CA HIS A 130 -4.96 3.93 7.93
C HIS A 130 -5.47 3.12 9.13
N GLY A 131 -4.59 2.51 9.93
CA GLY A 131 -5.00 1.85 11.17
C GLY A 131 -4.08 0.74 11.63
N THR A 132 -4.08 0.48 12.95
CA THR A 132 -3.47 -0.71 13.55
C THR A 132 -4.19 -1.96 13.05
N PRO A 133 -3.49 -2.97 12.51
CA PRO A 133 -4.14 -4.14 11.94
C PRO A 133 -4.69 -5.07 13.02
N LEU A 134 -5.95 -5.46 12.88
CA LEU A 134 -6.53 -6.62 13.58
C LEU A 134 -6.43 -7.88 12.70
N LYS A 135 -6.80 -7.70 11.42
CA LYS A 135 -6.86 -8.77 10.42
C LYS A 135 -5.47 -9.05 9.87
N LEU A 136 -5.24 -10.30 9.46
CA LEU A 136 -4.04 -10.65 8.69
C LEU A 136 -4.01 -9.85 7.38
N MET A 137 -2.81 -9.50 6.94
CA MET A 137 -2.60 -8.71 5.72
C MET A 137 -1.40 -9.25 4.95
N GLY A 138 -1.32 -8.93 3.67
CA GLY A 138 -0.14 -9.21 2.86
C GLY A 138 0.15 -10.71 2.82
N ILE A 139 1.39 -11.11 3.12
CA ILE A 139 1.77 -12.53 3.12
C ILE A 139 1.18 -13.32 4.28
N ASP A 140 0.76 -12.65 5.36
CA ASP A 140 0.15 -13.32 6.50
C ASP A 140 -1.29 -13.74 6.17
N ASN A 141 -1.90 -13.14 5.15
CA ASN A 141 -3.20 -13.55 4.62
C ASN A 141 -3.02 -14.31 3.29
N ILE A 142 -3.27 -15.62 3.32
CA ILE A 142 -3.12 -16.52 2.15
C ILE A 142 -3.90 -16.01 0.93
N ALA A 143 -5.05 -15.35 1.11
CA ALA A 143 -5.81 -14.82 -0.01
C ALA A 143 -5.13 -13.62 -0.72
N GLU A 144 -4.20 -12.94 -0.04
CA GLU A 144 -3.57 -11.70 -0.50
C GLU A 144 -2.09 -11.87 -0.91
N GLU A 145 -1.45 -12.98 -0.55
CA GLU A 145 0.01 -13.19 -0.68
C GLU A 145 0.55 -12.94 -2.10
N HIS A 146 -0.27 -13.14 -3.14
CA HIS A 146 0.10 -12.91 -4.54
C HIS A 146 -0.10 -11.45 -5.03
N THR A 147 -0.69 -10.57 -4.23
CA THR A 147 -1.12 -9.21 -4.63
C THR A 147 -0.46 -8.08 -3.83
N ILE A 148 0.67 -8.36 -3.20
CA ILE A 148 1.33 -7.42 -2.28
C ILE A 148 2.12 -6.28 -2.97
N ALA A 149 2.40 -6.38 -4.27
CA ALA A 149 3.34 -5.48 -4.96
C ALA A 149 2.94 -4.00 -4.89
N ASN A 150 1.63 -3.72 -4.86
CA ASN A 150 1.12 -2.36 -4.77
C ASN A 150 1.46 -1.68 -3.43
N VAL A 151 1.32 -2.45 -2.35
CA VAL A 151 1.61 -1.96 -1.01
C VAL A 151 3.12 -1.87 -0.82
N GLN A 152 3.87 -2.92 -1.19
CA GLN A 152 5.34 -2.90 -1.18
C GLN A 152 5.90 -1.68 -1.93
N HIS A 153 5.47 -1.44 -3.17
CA HIS A 153 5.87 -0.28 -3.95
C HIS A 153 5.62 1.03 -3.20
N THR A 154 4.43 1.17 -2.60
CA THR A 154 4.05 2.40 -1.91
C THR A 154 4.93 2.63 -0.67
N LEU A 155 5.12 1.59 0.14
CA LEU A 155 5.93 1.66 1.34
C LEU A 155 7.39 1.94 0.99
N MET A 156 7.95 1.21 0.02
CA MET A 156 9.33 1.38 -0.46
C MET A 156 9.58 2.74 -1.14
N SER A 157 8.54 3.34 -1.75
CA SER A 157 8.63 4.72 -2.27
C SER A 157 8.69 5.76 -1.16
N SER A 158 8.19 5.48 0.04
CA SER A 158 8.01 6.48 1.08
C SER A 158 9.32 6.79 1.81
N ASP A 159 9.67 8.06 1.95
CA ASP A 159 10.76 8.52 2.82
C ASP A 159 10.44 8.29 4.30
N TYR A 160 9.15 8.37 4.65
CA TYR A 160 8.67 8.20 6.00
C TYR A 160 7.46 7.25 6.06
N LEU A 161 7.50 6.29 6.98
CA LEU A 161 6.36 5.46 7.37
C LEU A 161 5.94 5.81 8.79
N LEU A 162 4.68 6.21 8.98
CA LEU A 162 4.15 6.54 10.31
C LEU A 162 3.52 5.32 10.96
N TYR A 163 3.91 5.02 12.20
CA TYR A 163 3.27 3.99 13.02
C TYR A 163 2.95 4.51 14.43
N PRO A 164 1.69 4.44 14.88
CA PRO A 164 1.28 4.90 16.22
C PRO A 164 1.66 3.94 17.35
N ASN A 165 2.14 2.74 17.02
CA ASN A 165 2.63 1.73 17.96
C ASN A 165 3.63 0.77 17.28
N GLU A 166 4.45 0.11 18.10
CA GLU A 166 5.48 -0.82 17.61
C GLU A 166 4.88 -2.09 17.00
N TYR A 167 3.72 -2.54 17.50
CA TYR A 167 3.01 -3.70 16.96
C TYR A 167 2.65 -3.51 15.48
N MET A 168 2.08 -2.35 15.12
CA MET A 168 1.74 -2.05 13.75
C MET A 168 2.98 -1.99 12.86
N CYS A 169 4.06 -1.37 13.35
CA CYS A 169 5.33 -1.37 12.64
C CYS A 169 5.82 -2.80 12.37
N GLU A 170 5.85 -3.67 13.38
CA GLU A 170 6.26 -5.07 13.23
C GLU A 170 5.42 -5.76 12.15
N LYS A 171 4.08 -5.75 12.29
CA LYS A 171 3.18 -6.46 11.36
C LYS A 171 3.24 -5.92 9.95
N MET A 172 3.26 -4.60 9.76
CA MET A 172 3.34 -4.00 8.42
C MET A 172 4.67 -4.33 7.74
N MET A 173 5.79 -4.26 8.47
CA MET A 173 7.10 -4.50 7.86
C MET A 173 7.29 -5.98 7.50
N SER A 174 6.82 -6.91 8.35
CA SER A 174 6.89 -8.36 8.08
C SER A 174 5.91 -8.81 7.00
N ALA A 175 4.63 -8.40 7.09
CA ALA A 175 3.57 -8.82 6.17
C ALA A 175 3.83 -8.42 4.72
N TYR A 176 4.67 -7.41 4.50
CA TYR A 176 5.08 -6.94 3.18
C TYR A 176 6.56 -7.21 2.88
N MET A 177 7.27 -7.98 3.71
CA MET A 177 8.65 -8.41 3.51
C MET A 177 9.66 -7.27 3.31
N ILE A 178 9.46 -6.10 3.93
CA ILE A 178 10.32 -4.91 3.76
C ILE A 178 11.20 -4.59 4.97
N ASP A 179 11.11 -5.40 6.02
CA ASP A 179 11.83 -5.29 7.30
C ASP A 179 13.36 -5.36 7.21
N GLU A 180 13.91 -5.84 6.08
CA GLU A 180 15.36 -5.90 5.84
C GLU A 180 15.84 -5.01 4.66
N ILE A 181 14.94 -4.33 3.95
CA ILE A 181 15.28 -3.56 2.73
C ILE A 181 14.76 -2.12 2.71
N TYR A 182 13.85 -1.76 3.61
CA TYR A 182 13.32 -0.40 3.65
C TYR A 182 14.40 0.61 4.04
N SER A 183 14.71 1.53 3.14
CA SER A 183 15.80 2.51 3.25
C SER A 183 15.37 3.88 3.79
N GLY A 184 14.07 4.11 3.96
CA GLY A 184 13.52 5.32 4.55
C GLY A 184 13.56 5.32 6.08
N LYS A 185 12.72 6.16 6.68
CA LYS A 185 12.63 6.32 8.14
C LYS A 185 11.26 5.91 8.63
N ILE A 186 11.24 5.16 9.72
CA ILE A 186 10.03 4.90 10.48
C ILE A 186 9.84 6.01 11.50
N LEU A 187 8.65 6.61 11.54
CA LEU A 187 8.25 7.58 12.53
C LEU A 187 7.31 6.93 13.53
N PHE A 188 7.75 6.88 14.79
CA PHE A 188 6.91 6.54 15.92
C PHE A 188 6.30 7.83 16.48
N GLU A 189 5.05 8.06 16.12
CA GLU A 189 4.24 9.20 16.49
C GLU A 189 2.76 8.80 16.38
N GLY A 190 1.92 9.40 17.21
CA GLY A 190 0.48 9.19 17.17
C GLY A 190 -0.14 9.48 15.82
N TYR A 191 -1.30 8.89 15.54
CA TYR A 191 -1.99 9.23 14.31
C TYR A 191 -2.51 10.66 14.35
N PRO A 192 -2.36 11.45 13.27
CA PRO A 192 -2.96 12.77 13.16
C PRO A 192 -4.45 12.79 13.52
N ARG A 193 -5.20 11.76 13.11
CA ARG A 193 -6.63 11.62 13.41
C ARG A 193 -6.98 11.35 14.87
N ASN A 194 -6.06 10.78 15.65
CA ASN A 194 -6.30 10.42 17.04
C ASN A 194 -6.08 11.60 18.00
N SER A 195 -5.38 12.66 17.58
CA SER A 195 -5.13 13.85 18.43
C SER A 195 -6.41 14.52 18.95
N VAL A 196 -7.53 14.39 18.23
CA VAL A 196 -8.81 14.97 18.65
C VAL A 196 -9.36 14.33 19.93
N PHE A 197 -9.00 13.08 20.24
CA PHE A 197 -9.46 12.39 21.45
C PHE A 197 -8.94 13.00 22.75
N PHE A 198 -7.99 13.93 22.66
CA PHE A 198 -7.45 14.68 23.78
C PHE A 198 -7.97 16.13 23.85
N ASP A 199 -8.95 16.48 23.00
CA ASP A 199 -9.48 17.83 22.87
C ASP A 199 -10.96 17.90 23.34
N ASP A 200 -11.13 18.22 24.62
CA ASP A 200 -12.45 18.39 25.24
C ASP A 200 -13.18 19.66 24.77
N ILE A 201 -12.45 20.68 24.32
CA ILE A 201 -13.05 21.90 23.78
C ILE A 201 -13.74 21.53 22.46
N ARG A 202 -13.01 20.86 21.57
CA ARG A 202 -13.55 20.37 20.30
C ARG A 202 -14.71 19.42 20.52
N ARG A 203 -14.62 18.52 21.52
CA ARG A 203 -15.73 17.64 21.92
C ARG A 203 -16.99 18.45 22.24
N TYR A 204 -16.88 19.47 23.08
CA TYR A 204 -18.00 20.31 23.48
C TYR A 204 -18.58 21.10 22.29
N GLU A 205 -17.73 21.66 21.43
CA GLU A 205 -18.17 22.37 20.22
C GLU A 205 -19.00 21.49 19.29
N ILE A 206 -18.55 20.27 19.02
CA ILE A 206 -19.27 19.32 18.16
C ILE A 206 -20.57 18.88 18.83
N LYS A 207 -20.56 18.59 20.14
CA LYS A 207 -21.80 18.33 20.91
C LYS A 207 -22.78 19.50 20.83
N SER A 208 -22.31 20.73 20.96
CA SER A 208 -23.14 21.94 20.88
C SER A 208 -23.77 22.11 19.51
N LYS A 209 -22.96 22.03 18.44
CA LYS A 209 -23.43 22.14 17.05
C LYS A 209 -24.46 21.06 16.67
N LEU A 210 -24.35 19.87 17.27
CA LEU A 210 -25.28 18.76 17.03
C LEU A 210 -26.48 18.72 18.00
N GLY A 211 -26.54 19.61 19.00
CA GLY A 211 -27.63 19.63 19.99
C GLY A 211 -27.54 18.54 21.07
N TYR A 212 -26.34 18.03 21.34
CA TYR A 212 -26.06 16.84 22.15
C TYR A 212 -25.30 17.12 23.46
N VAL A 213 -25.22 18.37 23.91
CA VAL A 213 -24.44 18.78 25.10
C VAL A 213 -24.78 17.94 26.33
N ASN A 214 -26.08 17.78 26.61
CA ASN A 214 -26.57 17.07 27.80
C ASN A 214 -26.91 15.59 27.54
N LYS A 215 -26.65 15.07 26.34
CA LYS A 215 -27.00 13.70 25.95
C LYS A 215 -25.84 12.74 26.18
N GLU A 216 -26.16 11.49 26.50
CA GLU A 216 -25.23 10.36 26.44
C GLU A 216 -25.18 9.83 25.01
N ILE A 217 -23.98 9.77 24.43
CA ILE A 217 -23.81 9.45 23.00
C ILE A 217 -23.21 8.06 22.83
N PHE A 218 -23.95 7.18 22.18
CA PHE A 218 -23.48 5.89 21.71
C PHE A 218 -23.23 5.98 20.21
N ILE A 219 -22.11 5.42 19.73
CA ILE A 219 -21.83 5.38 18.29
C ILE A 219 -21.64 3.94 17.85
N TYR A 220 -22.38 3.51 16.83
CA TYR A 220 -22.26 2.20 16.22
C TYR A 220 -21.57 2.27 14.86
N MET A 221 -20.42 1.58 14.75
CA MET A 221 -19.59 1.53 13.55
C MET A 221 -19.18 0.10 13.17
N PRO A 222 -20.11 -0.73 12.65
CA PRO A 222 -19.79 -2.09 12.26
C PRO A 222 -18.91 -2.15 11.00
N THR A 223 -18.17 -3.24 10.86
CA THR A 223 -17.41 -3.53 9.64
C THR A 223 -18.33 -3.78 8.44
N PHE A 224 -17.85 -3.40 7.25
CA PHE A 224 -18.55 -3.74 6.01
C PHE A 224 -18.38 -5.22 5.70
N LYS A 225 -19.52 -5.91 5.57
CA LYS A 225 -19.63 -7.30 5.15
C LYS A 225 -19.90 -7.31 3.65
N GLY A 226 -18.82 -7.15 2.86
CA GLY A 226 -18.90 -7.42 1.43
C GLY A 226 -19.28 -8.89 1.23
N ILE A 227 -20.24 -9.15 0.35
CA ILE A 227 -20.83 -10.48 0.06
C ILE A 227 -21.94 -10.89 1.06
N LEU A 228 -23.10 -10.25 0.90
CA LEU A 228 -24.41 -10.90 1.04
C LEU A 228 -25.26 -10.57 -0.20
N MET A 229 -24.65 -10.61 -1.39
CA MET A 229 -25.33 -10.31 -2.66
C MET A 229 -26.33 -11.40 -3.09
N ASP A 230 -26.44 -12.51 -2.35
CA ASP A 230 -27.41 -13.58 -2.58
C ASP A 230 -28.54 -13.67 -1.54
N ARG A 231 -28.57 -12.79 -0.50
CA ARG A 231 -29.79 -12.59 0.31
C ARG A 231 -30.60 -11.47 -0.34
N LYS A 232 -31.88 -11.70 -0.62
CA LYS A 232 -32.79 -10.69 -1.21
C LYS A 232 -32.66 -9.40 -0.40
N ASP A 233 -32.23 -8.30 -1.03
CA ASP A 233 -31.91 -7.00 -0.40
C ASP A 233 -32.88 -6.53 0.70
N ASN A 234 -34.15 -6.91 0.59
CA ASN A 234 -35.22 -6.60 1.55
C ASN A 234 -35.09 -7.34 2.88
N GLU A 235 -34.62 -8.59 2.91
CA GLU A 235 -34.46 -9.36 4.16
C GLU A 235 -33.37 -8.75 5.05
N GLN A 236 -32.22 -8.39 4.45
CA GLN A 236 -31.14 -7.70 5.16
C GLN A 236 -31.59 -6.34 5.69
N LYS A 237 -32.31 -5.56 4.87
CA LYS A 237 -32.91 -4.29 5.29
C LYS A 237 -33.82 -4.50 6.50
N ASN A 238 -34.77 -5.43 6.41
CA ASN A 238 -35.75 -5.69 7.48
C ASN A 238 -35.05 -6.14 8.77
N MET A 239 -34.00 -6.95 8.67
CA MET A 239 -33.22 -7.38 9.83
C MET A 239 -32.56 -6.20 10.54
N ILE A 240 -31.93 -5.28 9.79
CA ILE A 240 -31.30 -4.09 10.37
C ILE A 240 -32.37 -3.14 10.94
N GLU A 241 -33.48 -2.89 10.22
CA GLU A 241 -34.57 -2.06 10.73
C GLU A 241 -35.16 -2.63 12.02
N ASN A 242 -35.44 -3.93 12.08
CA ASN A 242 -35.97 -4.58 13.29
C ASN A 242 -35.00 -4.48 14.47
N PHE A 243 -33.71 -4.67 14.23
CA PHE A 243 -32.66 -4.47 15.24
C PHE A 243 -32.67 -3.03 15.77
N LEU A 244 -32.70 -2.03 14.88
CA LEU A 244 -32.74 -0.63 15.27
C LEU A 244 -34.04 -0.26 15.99
N PHE A 245 -35.19 -0.80 15.59
CA PHE A 245 -36.47 -0.57 16.28
C PHE A 245 -36.50 -1.15 17.69
N ASP A 246 -35.96 -2.35 17.87
CA ASP A 246 -35.87 -2.97 19.20
C ASP A 246 -34.90 -2.20 20.11
N LEU A 247 -33.81 -1.69 19.56
CA LEU A 247 -32.86 -0.84 20.27
C LEU A 247 -33.47 0.52 20.64
N ASP A 248 -34.12 1.21 19.69
CA ASP A 248 -34.69 2.56 19.88
C ASP A 248 -35.74 2.60 21.01
N LYS A 249 -36.54 1.54 21.14
CA LYS A 249 -37.55 1.39 22.21
C LYS A 249 -36.96 1.25 23.61
N LYS A 250 -35.71 0.84 23.71
CA LYS A 250 -35.01 0.55 24.98
C LYS A 250 -34.05 1.65 25.40
N LEU A 251 -33.76 2.60 24.50
CA LEU A 251 -33.05 3.83 24.81
C LEU A 251 -34.01 4.80 25.49
N ASN A 252 -33.48 5.61 26.41
CA ASN A 252 -34.23 6.69 27.05
C ASN A 252 -33.96 8.04 26.35
N ASP A 253 -34.78 9.05 26.62
CA ASP A 253 -34.68 10.38 25.99
C ASP A 253 -33.31 11.06 26.18
N ASN A 254 -32.51 10.66 27.16
CA ASN A 254 -31.17 11.20 27.38
C ASN A 254 -30.09 10.54 26.51
N GLN A 255 -30.39 9.39 25.90
CA GLN A 255 -29.46 8.59 25.12
C GLN A 255 -29.69 8.82 23.62
N ILE A 256 -28.60 9.02 22.89
CA ILE A 256 -28.60 9.12 21.44
C ILE A 256 -27.67 8.05 20.88
N PHE A 257 -28.14 7.32 19.87
CA PHE A 257 -27.38 6.26 19.22
C PHE A 257 -27.11 6.62 17.76
N LEU A 258 -25.88 7.02 17.45
CA LEU A 258 -25.44 7.41 16.11
C LEU A 258 -24.98 6.19 15.32
N VAL A 259 -25.58 5.98 14.15
CA VAL A 259 -25.33 4.80 13.32
C VAL A 259 -24.55 5.17 12.08
N LYS A 260 -23.38 4.55 11.90
CA LYS A 260 -22.55 4.67 10.70
C LYS A 260 -22.46 3.33 9.98
N LEU A 261 -23.37 3.10 9.03
CA LEU A 261 -23.32 1.90 8.17
C LEU A 261 -22.57 2.21 6.88
N HIS A 262 -22.22 1.16 6.14
CA HIS A 262 -21.80 1.33 4.77
C HIS A 262 -22.91 2.00 3.94
N VAL A 263 -22.56 2.87 3.00
CA VAL A 263 -23.50 3.72 2.24
C VAL A 263 -24.66 2.92 1.63
N LEU A 264 -24.37 1.72 1.10
CA LEU A 264 -25.39 0.83 0.50
C LEU A 264 -26.44 0.32 1.49
N ASN A 265 -26.07 0.16 2.77
CA ASN A 265 -27.00 -0.27 3.82
C ASN A 265 -27.71 0.93 4.42
N GLN A 266 -26.99 2.04 4.64
CA GLN A 266 -27.54 3.25 5.21
C GLN A 266 -28.64 3.87 4.32
N SER A 267 -28.44 3.88 2.99
CA SER A 267 -29.43 4.44 2.05
C SER A 267 -30.76 3.68 2.01
N LYS A 268 -30.83 2.48 2.60
CA LYS A 268 -32.03 1.64 2.64
C LYS A 268 -32.90 1.91 3.87
N ILE A 269 -32.37 2.58 4.89
CA ILE A 269 -33.01 2.78 6.19
C ILE A 269 -33.53 4.20 6.28
N ASP A 270 -34.80 4.34 6.65
CA ASP A 270 -35.40 5.63 6.94
C ASP A 270 -35.24 5.96 8.43
N PHE A 271 -34.23 6.77 8.74
CA PHE A 271 -33.91 7.13 10.12
C PHE A 271 -34.91 8.10 10.76
N THR A 272 -35.86 8.67 10.00
CA THR A 272 -36.89 9.55 10.57
C THR A 272 -37.92 8.80 11.42
N LYS A 273 -37.90 7.47 11.39
CA LYS A 273 -38.79 6.57 12.14
C LYS A 273 -38.33 6.27 13.57
N PHE A 274 -37.13 6.72 13.96
CA PHE A 274 -36.55 6.46 15.28
C PHE A 274 -36.48 7.75 16.09
N ASN A 275 -36.66 7.65 17.41
CA ASN A 275 -36.63 8.81 18.30
C ASN A 275 -35.23 9.11 18.80
N HIS A 276 -34.45 8.07 19.11
CA HIS A 276 -33.14 8.13 19.76
C HIS A 276 -31.99 7.76 18.81
N ILE A 277 -32.32 7.04 17.74
CA ILE A 277 -31.33 6.60 16.75
C ILE A 277 -31.25 7.61 15.60
N HIS A 278 -30.04 8.09 15.33
CA HIS A 278 -29.79 9.03 14.23
C HIS A 278 -28.65 8.56 13.32
N THR A 279 -28.63 9.09 12.10
CA THR A 279 -27.50 8.85 11.20
C THR A 279 -26.24 9.52 11.73
N PHE A 280 -25.09 8.91 11.46
CA PHE A 280 -23.80 9.53 11.71
C PHE A 280 -23.67 10.85 10.92
N PRO A 281 -23.37 11.99 11.56
CA PRO A 281 -23.22 13.28 10.89
C PRO A 281 -22.14 13.26 9.80
N GLU A 282 -22.53 13.41 8.53
CA GLU A 282 -21.60 13.33 7.39
C GLU A 282 -20.90 14.65 7.03
N ASP A 283 -21.37 15.76 7.59
CA ASP A 283 -20.82 17.10 7.37
C ASP A 283 -19.62 17.43 8.27
N TYR A 284 -19.25 16.47 9.13
CA TYR A 284 -18.14 16.57 10.07
C TYR A 284 -17.09 15.50 9.77
N GLU A 285 -15.87 15.77 10.24
CA GLU A 285 -14.79 14.80 10.26
C GLU A 285 -15.17 13.63 11.19
N ILE A 286 -14.86 12.40 10.78
CA ILE A 286 -15.29 11.17 11.44
C ILE A 286 -14.81 11.10 12.89
N TYR A 287 -13.55 11.46 13.15
CA TYR A 287 -12.93 11.45 14.46
C TYR A 287 -13.40 12.61 15.35
N ASP A 288 -13.85 13.74 14.79
CA ASP A 288 -14.56 14.77 15.58
C ASP A 288 -15.87 14.22 16.15
N VAL A 289 -16.63 13.49 15.34
CA VAL A 289 -17.88 12.86 15.79
C VAL A 289 -17.60 11.68 16.71
N LEU A 290 -16.58 10.86 16.45
CA LEU A 290 -16.17 9.82 17.40
C LEU A 290 -15.77 10.41 18.74
N ASN A 291 -15.12 11.58 18.76
CA ASN A 291 -14.70 12.24 19.99
C ASN A 291 -15.88 12.65 20.89
N ILE A 292 -17.12 12.77 20.38
CA ILE A 292 -18.29 13.06 21.23
C ILE A 292 -18.90 11.82 21.89
N ALA A 293 -18.51 10.61 21.45
CA ALA A 293 -19.05 9.37 21.99
C ALA A 293 -18.72 9.20 23.49
N ASP A 294 -19.65 8.58 24.21
CA ASP A 294 -19.49 8.05 25.55
C ASP A 294 -19.25 6.54 25.51
N VAL A 295 -19.84 5.85 24.53
CA VAL A 295 -19.59 4.44 24.23
C VAL A 295 -19.42 4.23 22.73
N LEU A 296 -18.39 3.50 22.33
CA LEU A 296 -18.25 2.95 20.98
C LEU A 296 -18.80 1.53 20.95
N VAL A 297 -19.76 1.28 20.06
CA VAL A 297 -20.22 -0.06 19.68
C VAL A 297 -19.63 -0.40 18.33
N THR A 298 -18.90 -1.50 18.25
CA THR A 298 -18.25 -1.96 17.01
C THR A 298 -18.19 -3.48 17.00
N ASP A 299 -17.66 -4.06 15.95
CA ASP A 299 -17.38 -5.48 15.81
C ASP A 299 -15.87 -5.67 15.56
N TYR A 300 -15.48 -6.27 14.45
CA TYR A 300 -14.11 -6.58 14.03
C TYR A 300 -13.36 -5.40 13.38
N SER A 301 -13.70 -4.16 13.75
CA SER A 301 -13.12 -2.94 13.17
C SER A 301 -11.94 -2.44 13.97
N SER A 302 -10.82 -2.13 13.32
CA SER A 302 -9.64 -1.55 13.98
C SER A 302 -9.87 -0.17 14.60
N VAL A 303 -11.04 0.45 14.39
CA VAL A 303 -11.39 1.74 15.01
C VAL A 303 -11.38 1.67 16.54
N PHE A 304 -11.58 0.49 17.15
CA PHE A 304 -11.47 0.37 18.61
C PHE A 304 -10.04 0.66 19.12
N PHE A 305 -8.99 0.40 18.33
CA PHE A 305 -7.61 0.74 18.74
C PHE A 305 -7.44 2.26 18.83
N ASP A 306 -8.01 2.98 17.88
CA ASP A 306 -7.98 4.44 17.88
C ASP A 306 -8.82 4.99 19.04
N PHE A 307 -10.04 4.48 19.21
CA PHE A 307 -10.96 4.95 20.24
C PHE A 307 -10.51 4.63 21.67
N ALA A 308 -9.68 3.59 21.87
CA ALA A 308 -9.09 3.27 23.17
C ALA A 308 -8.30 4.45 23.78
N ASN A 309 -7.81 5.39 22.94
CA ASN A 309 -7.20 6.65 23.40
C ASN A 309 -8.12 7.47 24.32
N THR A 310 -9.43 7.41 24.09
CA THR A 310 -10.42 8.12 24.93
C THR A 310 -10.55 7.51 26.33
N ARG A 311 -10.08 6.27 26.52
CA ARG A 311 -10.28 5.44 27.72
C ARG A 311 -11.75 5.18 28.08
N LYS A 312 -12.66 5.48 27.17
CA LYS A 312 -14.11 5.27 27.32
C LYS A 312 -14.50 3.83 27.01
N LYS A 313 -15.77 3.53 27.23
CA LYS A 313 -16.32 2.19 27.04
C LYS A 313 -16.38 1.83 25.55
N ILE A 314 -15.99 0.60 25.25
CA ILE A 314 -16.04 -0.05 23.95
C ILE A 314 -16.82 -1.35 24.16
N VAL A 315 -17.80 -1.61 23.31
CA VAL A 315 -18.60 -2.84 23.32
C VAL A 315 -18.50 -3.50 21.96
N LEU A 316 -18.20 -4.80 21.94
CA LEU A 316 -18.10 -5.60 20.73
C LEU A 316 -19.42 -6.33 20.46
N PHE A 317 -20.17 -5.87 19.45
CA PHE A 317 -21.43 -6.49 19.04
C PHE A 317 -21.20 -7.55 17.96
N ASN A 318 -20.77 -8.74 18.40
CA ASN A 318 -20.28 -9.84 17.59
C ASN A 318 -21.37 -10.89 17.30
N TYR A 319 -22.51 -10.46 16.76
CA TYR A 319 -23.67 -11.33 16.54
C TYR A 319 -23.43 -12.45 15.51
N ASP A 320 -22.34 -12.40 14.74
CA ASP A 320 -22.01 -13.33 13.65
C ASP A 320 -20.56 -13.83 13.67
N GLU A 321 -19.95 -13.94 14.85
CA GLU A 321 -18.53 -14.31 15.00
C GLU A 321 -18.14 -15.59 14.29
N GLU A 322 -18.97 -16.64 14.41
CA GLU A 322 -18.71 -17.92 13.73
C GLU A 322 -18.72 -17.80 12.20
N GLU A 323 -19.58 -16.95 11.62
CA GLU A 323 -19.63 -16.71 10.18
C GLU A 323 -18.45 -15.85 9.74
N TYR A 324 -18.15 -14.80 10.52
CA TYR A 324 -17.11 -13.83 10.19
C TYR A 324 -15.69 -14.40 10.25
N MET A 325 -15.41 -15.31 11.19
CA MET A 325 -14.07 -15.87 11.40
C MET A 325 -13.71 -17.01 10.44
N LYS A 326 -14.67 -17.56 9.66
CA LYS A 326 -14.41 -18.68 8.73
C LYS A 326 -13.41 -18.33 7.63
N ASP A 327 -13.50 -17.12 7.07
CA ASP A 327 -12.74 -16.72 5.88
C ASP A 327 -11.66 -15.67 6.17
N ARG A 328 -11.44 -15.32 7.44
CA ARG A 328 -10.59 -14.20 7.84
C ARG A 328 -9.75 -14.51 9.06
N GLY A 329 -8.44 -14.55 8.87
CA GLY A 329 -7.51 -14.61 9.99
C GLY A 329 -7.36 -13.27 10.70
N THR A 330 -7.06 -13.32 12.00
CA THR A 330 -6.68 -12.18 12.82
C THR A 330 -5.31 -12.43 13.45
N TYR A 331 -4.57 -11.37 13.76
CA TYR A 331 -3.23 -11.48 14.35
C TYR A 331 -3.23 -11.92 15.82
N PHE A 332 -4.37 -11.83 16.50
CA PHE A 332 -4.57 -12.30 17.87
C PHE A 332 -6.04 -12.63 18.08
N ALA A 333 -6.34 -13.50 19.04
CA ALA A 333 -7.70 -13.98 19.25
C ALA A 333 -8.60 -12.85 19.77
N LEU A 334 -9.85 -12.78 19.34
CA LEU A 334 -10.78 -11.75 19.81
C LEU A 334 -11.03 -11.86 21.31
N GLU A 335 -10.87 -13.05 21.87
CA GLU A 335 -10.94 -13.37 23.32
C GLU A 335 -9.90 -12.60 24.13
N GLU A 336 -8.80 -12.19 23.50
CA GLU A 336 -7.75 -11.39 24.15
C GLU A 336 -8.15 -9.91 24.26
N LEU A 337 -9.21 -9.47 23.59
CA LEU A 337 -9.72 -8.10 23.73
C LEU A 337 -10.42 -7.95 25.08
N PRO A 338 -10.12 -6.91 25.86
CA PRO A 338 -10.70 -6.70 27.20
C PRO A 338 -12.15 -6.20 27.16
N PHE A 339 -12.75 -6.09 25.97
CA PHE A 339 -14.04 -5.45 25.77
C PHE A 339 -15.19 -6.45 25.95
N PRO A 340 -16.31 -6.04 26.57
CA PRO A 340 -17.53 -6.82 26.61
C PRO A 340 -17.96 -7.23 25.19
N LYS A 341 -18.17 -8.53 25.00
CA LYS A 341 -18.70 -9.11 23.76
C LYS A 341 -20.17 -9.47 23.95
N VAL A 342 -21.03 -8.93 23.12
CA VAL A 342 -22.48 -9.15 23.16
C VAL A 342 -22.98 -9.60 21.79
N GLN A 343 -24.02 -10.43 21.77
CA GLN A 343 -24.54 -11.04 20.54
C GLN A 343 -26.01 -10.70 20.27
N THR A 344 -26.74 -10.20 21.26
CA THR A 344 -28.15 -9.83 21.14
C THR A 344 -28.40 -8.37 21.46
N THR A 345 -29.50 -7.80 20.96
CA THR A 345 -29.92 -6.42 21.28
C THR A 345 -30.16 -6.23 22.77
N ASN A 346 -30.68 -7.24 23.47
CA ASN A 346 -30.91 -7.18 24.91
C ASN A 346 -29.60 -7.05 25.68
N ASP A 347 -28.62 -7.90 25.34
CA ASP A 347 -27.31 -7.87 25.99
C ASP A 347 -26.59 -6.54 25.68
N LEU A 348 -26.71 -6.04 24.45
CA LEU A 348 -26.17 -4.74 24.06
C LEU A 348 -26.76 -3.61 24.90
N ILE A 349 -28.08 -3.53 25.03
CA ILE A 349 -28.72 -2.48 25.86
C ILE A 349 -28.32 -2.60 27.33
N ASN A 350 -28.32 -3.82 27.86
CA ASN A 350 -27.90 -4.05 29.25
C ASN A 350 -26.47 -3.56 29.47
N GLU A 351 -25.56 -3.89 28.54
CA GLU A 351 -24.17 -3.47 28.60
C GLU A 351 -24.02 -1.95 28.43
N LEU A 352 -24.78 -1.31 27.54
CA LEU A 352 -24.75 0.16 27.35
C LEU A 352 -25.17 0.91 28.62
N ASN A 353 -26.09 0.36 29.40
CA ASN A 353 -26.53 0.96 30.67
C ASN A 353 -25.56 0.71 31.84
N LEU A 354 -24.53 -0.11 31.66
CA LEU A 354 -23.46 -0.30 32.62
C LEU A 354 -22.32 0.69 32.37
N GLY A 355 -21.69 1.17 33.44
CA GLY A 355 -20.40 1.86 33.32
C GLY A 355 -19.31 0.97 32.74
N LYS A 356 -18.15 1.55 32.40
CA LYS A 356 -16.97 0.77 32.03
C LYS A 356 -16.49 -0.02 33.26
N ASN A 357 -16.40 -1.34 33.13
CA ASN A 357 -16.10 -2.29 34.22
C ASN A 357 -14.94 -3.25 33.89
N TYR A 358 -14.17 -2.97 32.85
CA TYR A 358 -13.01 -3.77 32.42
C TYR A 358 -11.73 -2.94 32.43
N ASP A 359 -10.59 -3.62 32.58
CA ASP A 359 -9.25 -3.02 32.49
C ASP A 359 -8.67 -3.21 31.08
N ASP A 360 -8.45 -2.10 30.39
CA ASP A 360 -7.83 -2.04 29.06
C ASP A 360 -6.43 -1.40 29.09
N SER A 361 -5.82 -1.26 30.27
CA SER A 361 -4.50 -0.64 30.42
C SER A 361 -3.42 -1.31 29.56
N ASN A 362 -3.44 -2.65 29.46
CA ASN A 362 -2.51 -3.39 28.61
C ASN A 362 -2.74 -3.12 27.11
N LEU A 363 -4.00 -3.01 26.68
CA LEU A 363 -4.35 -2.67 25.30
C LEU A 363 -3.89 -1.24 24.98
N ILE A 364 -4.18 -0.28 25.85
CA ILE A 364 -3.76 1.12 25.69
C ILE A 364 -2.22 1.22 25.63
N ASN A 365 -1.51 0.60 26.57
CA ASN A 365 -0.04 0.61 26.61
C ASN A 365 0.60 -0.05 25.37
N LYS A 366 -0.10 -0.96 24.71
CA LYS A 366 0.39 -1.65 23.52
C LYS A 366 0.07 -0.92 22.22
N PHE A 367 -1.14 -0.39 22.07
CA PHE A 367 -1.64 0.10 20.77
C PHE A 367 -1.77 1.62 20.69
N CYS A 368 -1.81 2.34 21.81
CA CYS A 368 -1.87 3.81 21.88
C CYS A 368 -0.52 4.42 22.30
N GLN A 369 0.59 3.70 22.11
CA GLN A 369 1.92 4.01 22.65
C GLN A 369 2.40 5.43 22.37
N TYR A 370 2.17 5.91 21.15
CA TYR A 370 2.68 7.19 20.69
C TYR A 370 1.57 8.24 20.48
N ASP A 371 0.30 7.87 20.69
CA ASP A 371 -0.82 8.78 20.56
C ASP A 371 -0.78 9.86 21.65
N ARG A 372 -0.90 11.12 21.22
CA ARG A 372 -0.80 12.29 22.10
C ARG A 372 -1.48 13.52 21.49
N PRO A 373 -1.73 14.57 22.31
CA PRO A 373 -2.10 15.87 21.78
C PRO A 373 -1.06 16.38 20.78
N ASN A 374 -1.49 17.14 19.76
CA ASN A 374 -0.63 17.78 18.77
C ASN A 374 0.20 16.84 17.87
N ALA A 375 -0.10 15.54 17.78
CA ALA A 375 0.66 14.61 16.93
C ALA A 375 0.74 15.09 15.46
N VAL A 376 -0.36 15.61 14.91
CA VAL A 376 -0.40 16.18 13.55
C VAL A 376 0.56 17.36 13.36
N LYS A 377 0.64 18.25 14.35
CA LYS A 377 1.54 19.41 14.34
C LYS A 377 3.00 18.98 14.39
N TYR A 378 3.32 18.00 15.23
CA TYR A 378 4.68 17.44 15.30
C TYR A 378 5.06 16.75 14.00
N LEU A 379 4.16 15.98 13.42
CA LEU A 379 4.38 15.34 12.12
C LEU A 379 4.65 16.38 11.01
N CYS A 380 3.80 17.40 10.88
CA CYS A 380 3.98 18.43 9.85
C CYS A 380 5.28 19.22 10.04
N LYS A 381 5.64 19.60 11.28
CA LYS A 381 6.93 20.27 11.55
C LYS A 381 8.14 19.36 11.27
N HIS A 382 8.03 18.07 11.55
CA HIS A 382 9.07 17.10 11.25
C HIS A 382 9.29 16.97 9.76
N ILE A 383 8.22 16.76 8.99
CA ILE A 383 8.29 16.50 7.56
C ILE A 383 8.61 17.77 6.76
N ILE A 384 7.94 18.89 7.06
CA ILE A 384 7.99 20.10 6.24
C ILE A 384 9.11 21.04 6.68
N LYS A 385 9.26 21.24 8.00
CA LYS A 385 10.24 22.18 8.55
C LYS A 385 11.56 21.49 8.97
N GLY A 386 11.67 20.17 8.83
CA GLY A 386 12.86 19.40 9.22
C GLY A 386 13.13 19.37 10.73
N LYS A 387 12.15 19.75 11.56
CA LYS A 387 12.29 19.76 13.03
C LYS A 387 12.11 18.34 13.54
N LYS A 388 13.20 17.62 13.82
CA LYS A 388 13.22 16.21 14.26
C LYS A 388 12.53 15.96 15.61
N ILE A 389 11.20 16.10 15.65
CA ILE A 389 10.37 16.02 16.87
C ILE A 389 9.87 14.59 17.12
N CYS A 390 9.39 13.91 16.08
CA CYS A 390 8.97 12.52 16.15
C CYS A 390 10.15 11.57 16.36
N LYS A 391 9.93 10.44 17.05
CA LYS A 391 10.95 9.40 17.24
C LYS A 391 11.20 8.70 15.90
N GLU A 392 12.42 8.84 15.38
CA GLU A 392 12.84 8.18 14.14
C GLU A 392 13.48 6.81 14.45
N LYS A 393 13.18 5.82 13.61
CA LYS A 393 13.93 4.56 13.52
C LYS A 393 14.34 4.33 12.08
N LYS A 394 15.61 3.99 11.86
CA LYS A 394 16.10 3.45 10.59
C LYS A 394 16.24 1.94 10.72
N ILE A 395 16.10 1.24 9.60
CA ILE A 395 16.39 -0.17 9.52
C ILE A 395 17.83 -0.32 9.05
N ASP A 396 18.59 -1.14 9.78
CA ASP A 396 19.98 -1.44 9.45
C ASP A 396 20.01 -2.53 8.38
N VAL A 397 20.27 -2.14 7.13
CA VAL A 397 20.41 -3.05 5.99
C VAL A 397 21.82 -3.65 6.00
N ASN A 398 22.01 -4.67 6.84
CA ASN A 398 23.33 -5.23 7.11
C ASN A 398 23.77 -6.25 6.05
N LYS A 399 22.84 -7.08 5.58
CA LYS A 399 23.09 -8.08 4.55
C LYS A 399 23.06 -7.46 3.16
N SER A 400 23.69 -8.13 2.19
CA SER A 400 23.52 -7.76 0.78
C SER A 400 22.16 -8.22 0.28
N ASN A 401 21.55 -7.44 -0.60
CA ASN A 401 20.21 -7.65 -1.12
C ASN A 401 20.26 -8.05 -2.59
N ILE A 402 19.80 -9.26 -2.85
CA ILE A 402 19.84 -9.89 -4.16
C ILE A 402 18.41 -10.07 -4.66
N LEU A 403 18.11 -9.47 -5.79
CA LEU A 403 16.84 -9.69 -6.48
C LEU A 403 17.02 -10.76 -7.56
N ILE A 404 16.18 -11.80 -7.53
CA ILE A 404 16.17 -12.89 -8.51
C ILE A 404 14.88 -12.77 -9.32
N TYR A 405 14.97 -12.36 -10.57
CA TYR A 405 13.82 -12.37 -11.47
C TYR A 405 13.59 -13.78 -12.01
N ALA A 406 12.47 -14.37 -11.61
CA ALA A 406 12.04 -15.69 -12.01
C ALA A 406 11.14 -15.70 -13.25
N GLY A 407 10.68 -14.54 -13.74
CA GLY A 407 9.88 -14.44 -14.96
C GLY A 407 8.73 -15.46 -15.06
N LEU A 408 8.75 -16.30 -16.11
CA LEU A 408 7.76 -17.35 -16.34
C LEU A 408 8.18 -18.70 -15.75
N PHE A 409 9.29 -18.79 -15.00
CA PHE A 409 9.81 -20.08 -14.52
C PHE A 409 8.80 -20.86 -13.69
N PHE A 410 8.00 -20.18 -12.87
CA PHE A 410 6.92 -20.78 -12.08
C PHE A 410 5.87 -21.52 -12.93
N ASN A 411 5.87 -21.31 -14.24
CA ASN A 411 4.91 -21.85 -15.20
C ASN A 411 5.53 -22.91 -16.11
N SER A 412 6.77 -23.32 -15.84
CA SER A 412 7.57 -24.16 -16.72
C SER A 412 7.93 -25.49 -16.06
N GLU A 413 8.27 -26.49 -16.89
CA GLU A 413 8.89 -27.74 -16.47
C GLU A 413 10.22 -27.53 -15.72
N LEU A 414 10.81 -26.33 -15.83
CA LEU A 414 12.07 -25.93 -15.19
C LEU A 414 11.87 -25.29 -13.80
N SER A 415 10.64 -25.22 -13.27
CA SER A 415 10.37 -24.70 -11.92
C SER A 415 11.21 -25.40 -10.85
N SER A 416 11.45 -26.71 -11.01
CA SER A 416 12.29 -27.51 -10.10
C SER A 416 13.74 -27.02 -10.05
N SER A 417 14.28 -26.51 -11.17
CA SER A 417 15.63 -25.94 -11.23
C SER A 417 15.74 -24.66 -10.39
N LEU A 418 14.74 -23.78 -10.48
CA LEU A 418 14.67 -22.59 -9.64
C LEU A 418 14.60 -22.95 -8.15
N ILE A 419 13.72 -23.89 -7.78
CA ILE A 419 13.59 -24.32 -6.38
C ILE A 419 14.88 -24.98 -5.86
N ASP A 420 15.52 -25.83 -6.66
CA ASP A 420 16.82 -26.43 -6.32
C ASP A 420 17.90 -25.37 -6.14
N PHE A 421 17.97 -24.37 -7.02
CA PHE A 421 18.88 -23.23 -6.88
C PHE A 421 18.62 -22.47 -5.58
N LEU A 422 17.38 -22.07 -5.33
CA LEU A 422 16.99 -21.33 -4.13
C LEU A 422 17.30 -22.10 -2.85
N SER A 423 17.12 -23.43 -2.85
CA SER A 423 17.38 -24.28 -1.68
C SER A 423 18.85 -24.34 -1.24
N LYS A 424 19.77 -23.94 -2.13
CA LYS A 424 21.22 -23.93 -1.89
C LYS A 424 21.74 -22.57 -1.45
N LEU A 425 20.90 -21.53 -1.44
CA LEU A 425 21.30 -20.17 -1.08
C LEU A 425 21.44 -20.01 0.43
N ASN A 426 22.47 -19.27 0.85
CA ASN A 426 22.71 -18.96 2.25
C ASN A 426 21.95 -17.69 2.68
N THR A 427 20.77 -17.88 3.28
CA THR A 427 19.89 -16.80 3.76
C THR A 427 20.33 -16.15 5.08
N ASN A 428 21.37 -16.71 5.74
CA ASN A 428 21.92 -16.12 6.95
C ASN A 428 22.79 -14.90 6.64
N ASP A 429 23.52 -14.92 5.52
CA ASP A 429 24.46 -13.86 5.15
C ASP A 429 23.86 -12.86 4.14
N PHE A 430 22.81 -13.27 3.44
CA PHE A 430 22.24 -12.51 2.33
C PHE A 430 20.71 -12.48 2.35
N ASN A 431 20.15 -11.39 1.84
CA ASN A 431 18.72 -11.22 1.62
C ASN A 431 18.39 -11.57 0.17
N PHE A 432 17.53 -12.57 -0.03
CA PHE A 432 17.07 -12.96 -1.36
C PHE A 432 15.61 -12.61 -1.57
N TYR A 433 15.34 -11.91 -2.66
CA TYR A 433 13.99 -11.52 -3.08
C TYR A 433 13.69 -12.07 -4.48
N ILE A 434 12.68 -12.91 -4.60
CA ILE A 434 12.19 -13.35 -5.90
C ILE A 434 11.26 -12.29 -6.49
N SER A 435 11.47 -11.97 -7.76
CA SER A 435 10.58 -11.15 -8.56
C SER A 435 9.88 -11.98 -9.63
N PHE A 436 8.59 -11.70 -9.82
CA PHE A 436 7.75 -12.34 -10.84
C PHE A 436 6.60 -11.41 -11.24
N LYS A 437 5.91 -11.74 -12.33
CA LYS A 437 4.76 -11.00 -12.83
C LYS A 437 3.52 -11.35 -12.00
N GLN A 438 3.09 -10.51 -11.06
CA GLN A 438 1.94 -10.80 -10.19
C GLN A 438 0.62 -11.06 -10.94
N TRP A 439 0.49 -10.48 -12.13
CA TRP A 439 -0.68 -10.64 -13.01
C TRP A 439 -0.62 -11.89 -13.88
N ASP A 440 0.40 -12.73 -13.71
CA ASP A 440 0.48 -14.00 -14.40
C ASP A 440 -0.67 -14.91 -13.94
N LYS A 441 -1.35 -15.56 -14.90
CA LYS A 441 -2.53 -16.39 -14.60
C LYS A 441 -2.21 -17.58 -13.72
N ASN A 442 -1.02 -18.17 -13.87
CA ASN A 442 -0.63 -19.30 -13.05
C ASN A 442 -0.35 -18.86 -11.62
N ILE A 443 0.28 -17.70 -11.43
CA ILE A 443 0.44 -17.09 -10.10
C ILE A 443 -0.92 -16.85 -9.47
N ILE A 444 -1.85 -16.17 -10.15
CA ILE A 444 -3.20 -15.90 -9.64
C ILE A 444 -3.91 -17.20 -9.24
N ASN A 445 -3.87 -18.22 -10.09
CA ASN A 445 -4.64 -19.44 -9.90
C ASN A 445 -3.98 -20.48 -8.97
N ASN A 446 -2.65 -20.43 -8.79
CA ASN A 446 -1.89 -21.47 -8.08
C ASN A 446 -0.92 -20.91 -7.02
N HIS A 447 -1.08 -19.64 -6.61
CA HIS A 447 -0.18 -18.94 -5.68
C HIS A 447 0.14 -19.75 -4.43
N GLU A 448 -0.87 -20.36 -3.78
CA GLU A 448 -0.64 -21.14 -2.56
C GLU A 448 0.41 -22.23 -2.75
N LYS A 449 0.29 -23.03 -3.82
CA LYS A 449 1.23 -24.12 -4.12
C LYS A 449 2.60 -23.56 -4.45
N ILE A 450 2.63 -22.47 -5.22
CA ILE A 450 3.87 -21.83 -5.66
C ILE A 450 4.64 -21.28 -4.47
N PHE A 451 4.01 -20.49 -3.62
CA PHE A 451 4.68 -19.86 -2.49
C PHE A 451 5.00 -20.85 -1.36
N LYS A 452 4.20 -21.90 -1.16
CA LYS A 452 4.57 -23.04 -0.29
C LYS A 452 5.82 -23.78 -0.78
N SER A 453 6.16 -23.71 -2.08
CA SER A 453 7.37 -24.34 -2.62
C SER A 453 8.63 -23.48 -2.48
N ILE A 454 8.49 -22.18 -2.18
CA ILE A 454 9.63 -21.29 -1.98
C ILE A 454 10.35 -21.69 -0.67
N PRO A 455 11.68 -21.93 -0.71
CA PRO A 455 12.43 -22.27 0.50
C PRO A 455 12.33 -21.20 1.60
N LYS A 456 12.35 -21.66 2.86
CA LYS A 456 12.27 -20.77 4.03
C LYS A 456 13.42 -19.76 4.01
N GLY A 457 13.09 -18.49 4.31
CA GLY A 457 14.05 -17.38 4.34
C GLY A 457 14.21 -16.66 3.00
N ILE A 458 13.65 -17.19 1.91
CA ILE A 458 13.55 -16.46 0.64
C ILE A 458 12.29 -15.60 0.66
N LYS A 459 12.45 -14.31 0.38
CA LYS A 459 11.37 -13.32 0.30
C LYS A 459 10.97 -13.09 -1.16
N TYR A 460 9.94 -12.29 -1.39
CA TYR A 460 9.55 -11.90 -2.75
C TYR A 460 9.06 -10.46 -2.84
N MET A 461 9.29 -9.88 -4.01
CA MET A 461 8.85 -8.54 -4.38
C MET A 461 8.34 -8.58 -5.83
N PRO A 462 7.04 -8.84 -6.03
CA PRO A 462 6.49 -9.03 -7.36
C PRO A 462 6.52 -7.73 -8.17
N LEU A 463 6.56 -7.85 -9.48
CA LEU A 463 6.35 -6.72 -10.38
C LEU A 463 4.92 -6.22 -10.23
N ARG A 464 4.75 -4.90 -10.27
CA ARG A 464 3.45 -4.25 -10.06
C ARG A 464 2.67 -4.01 -11.36
N PHE A 465 3.35 -3.62 -12.43
CA PHE A 465 2.70 -3.30 -13.72
C PHE A 465 3.56 -3.64 -14.95
N TYR A 466 2.98 -3.57 -16.14
CA TYR A 466 3.69 -3.76 -17.42
C TYR A 466 4.46 -2.51 -17.89
N PHE A 467 5.37 -2.71 -18.85
CA PHE A 467 6.01 -1.62 -19.58
C PHE A 467 4.98 -0.71 -20.28
N ASN A 468 4.99 0.58 -19.92
CA ASN A 468 4.03 1.60 -20.35
C ASN A 468 4.77 2.76 -21.02
N PRO A 469 5.10 2.65 -22.31
CA PRO A 469 5.94 3.62 -23.01
C PRO A 469 5.21 4.93 -23.34
N THR A 470 5.99 5.98 -23.60
CA THR A 470 5.59 7.18 -24.35
C THR A 470 5.37 6.86 -25.83
N ILE A 471 4.87 7.81 -26.61
CA ILE A 471 4.72 7.63 -28.06
C ILE A 471 6.09 7.41 -28.72
N SER A 472 7.10 8.20 -28.34
CA SER A 472 8.46 8.11 -28.88
C SER A 472 9.13 6.79 -28.50
N GLU A 473 9.00 6.38 -27.24
CA GLU A 473 9.48 5.07 -26.77
C GLU A 473 8.77 3.93 -27.48
N LYS A 474 7.44 3.99 -27.68
CA LYS A 474 6.70 2.93 -28.38
C LYS A 474 7.16 2.79 -29.84
N ARG A 475 7.47 3.91 -30.51
CA ARG A 475 8.03 3.89 -31.87
C ARG A 475 9.43 3.28 -31.88
N ALA A 476 10.30 3.68 -30.95
CA ALA A 476 11.64 3.11 -30.81
C ALA A 476 11.58 1.60 -30.51
N PHE A 477 10.72 1.20 -29.57
CA PHE A 477 10.45 -0.19 -29.20
C PHE A 477 10.01 -1.01 -30.41
N ASN A 478 9.03 -0.53 -31.19
CA ASN A 478 8.58 -1.24 -32.37
C ASN A 478 9.67 -1.32 -33.47
N LYS A 479 10.49 -0.28 -33.62
CA LYS A 479 11.62 -0.28 -34.58
C LYS A 479 12.64 -1.35 -34.23
N TYR A 480 13.02 -1.44 -32.96
CA TYR A 480 14.07 -2.31 -32.47
C TYR A 480 13.58 -3.76 -32.23
N PHE A 481 12.50 -3.95 -31.47
CA PHE A 481 12.02 -5.29 -31.09
C PHE A 481 11.14 -5.96 -32.15
N ASN A 482 10.31 -5.20 -32.87
CA ASN A 482 9.25 -5.79 -33.71
C ASN A 482 9.53 -5.76 -35.22
N SER A 483 10.25 -4.76 -35.72
CA SER A 483 10.41 -4.54 -37.18
C SER A 483 11.84 -4.66 -37.70
N ASN A 484 12.83 -4.91 -36.84
CA ASN A 484 14.24 -5.07 -37.19
C ASN A 484 14.80 -3.90 -38.04
N LYS A 485 14.32 -2.69 -37.80
CA LYS A 485 14.76 -1.49 -38.53
C LYS A 485 16.00 -0.83 -37.91
N CYS A 486 16.51 -1.39 -36.82
CA CYS A 486 17.70 -0.91 -36.12
C CYS A 486 18.39 -2.07 -35.41
N GLU A 487 19.72 -2.14 -35.53
CA GLU A 487 20.56 -3.18 -34.92
C GLU A 487 21.10 -2.79 -33.54
N LYS A 488 20.88 -1.53 -33.10
CA LYS A 488 21.27 -1.04 -31.79
C LYS A 488 20.06 -0.53 -31.02
N CYS A 489 20.03 -0.78 -29.72
CA CYS A 489 18.96 -0.30 -28.85
C CYS A 489 19.03 1.24 -28.76
N PRO A 490 17.96 1.96 -29.12
CA PRO A 490 17.95 3.42 -29.00
C PRO A 490 18.10 3.90 -27.55
N LEU A 491 18.87 4.97 -27.32
CA LEU A 491 19.10 5.55 -25.97
C LEU A 491 17.81 5.82 -25.19
N ILE A 492 16.76 6.31 -25.86
CA ILE A 492 15.45 6.55 -25.25
C ILE A 492 14.82 5.30 -24.61
N LEU A 493 15.16 4.10 -25.09
CA LEU A 493 14.71 2.86 -24.46
C LEU A 493 15.48 2.56 -23.18
N TYR A 494 16.79 2.80 -23.12
CA TYR A 494 17.58 2.70 -21.88
C TYR A 494 17.03 3.64 -20.80
N ASP A 495 16.74 4.90 -21.13
CA ASP A 495 16.11 5.84 -20.19
C ASP A 495 14.75 5.32 -19.70
N SER A 496 13.98 4.70 -20.58
CA SER A 496 12.68 4.11 -20.24
C SER A 496 12.79 2.86 -19.37
N PHE A 497 13.84 2.06 -19.55
CA PHE A 497 14.13 0.86 -18.75
C PHE A 497 14.64 1.23 -17.36
N LYS A 498 15.53 2.22 -17.26
CA LYS A 498 15.94 2.79 -15.97
C LYS A 498 14.76 3.35 -15.19
N ARG A 499 13.91 4.16 -15.84
CA ARG A 499 12.66 4.63 -15.24
C ARG A 499 11.73 3.48 -14.83
N LEU A 500 11.75 2.36 -15.57
CA LEU A 500 10.99 1.18 -15.21
C LEU A 500 11.52 0.50 -13.95
N VAL A 501 12.84 0.39 -13.78
CA VAL A 501 13.48 -0.07 -12.53
C VAL A 501 13.02 0.80 -11.36
N ASP A 502 13.19 2.12 -11.46
CA ASP A 502 12.86 3.08 -10.38
C ASP A 502 11.37 3.00 -9.99
N ARG A 503 10.52 2.70 -10.97
CA ARG A 503 9.08 2.53 -10.77
C ARG A 503 8.71 1.17 -10.17
N GLN A 504 9.36 0.08 -10.56
CA GLN A 504 9.00 -1.25 -10.02
C GLN A 504 9.59 -1.47 -8.63
N TYR A 505 10.80 -0.95 -8.41
CA TYR A 505 11.63 -1.20 -7.24
C TYR A 505 12.14 0.09 -6.62
N PRO A 506 11.23 1.00 -6.21
CA PRO A 506 11.62 2.29 -5.66
C PRO A 506 12.49 2.10 -4.42
N ASN A 507 13.68 2.70 -4.42
CA ASN A 507 14.66 2.64 -3.32
C ASN A 507 15.07 1.23 -2.86
N PHE A 508 14.89 0.20 -3.70
CA PHE A 508 15.42 -1.12 -3.38
C PHE A 508 16.95 -1.08 -3.39
N PRO A 509 17.63 -1.52 -2.31
CA PRO A 509 19.08 -1.42 -2.19
C PRO A 509 19.78 -2.57 -2.91
N PHE A 510 19.77 -2.55 -4.25
CA PHE A 510 20.39 -3.61 -5.07
C PHE A 510 21.89 -3.74 -4.81
N ASP A 511 22.32 -4.91 -4.31
CA ASP A 511 23.72 -5.33 -4.35
C ASP A 511 23.96 -6.25 -5.57
N CYS A 512 22.98 -7.09 -5.91
CA CYS A 512 22.99 -7.92 -7.11
C CYS A 512 21.58 -8.15 -7.69
N VAL A 513 21.50 -8.29 -9.01
CA VAL A 513 20.32 -8.79 -9.71
C VAL A 513 20.68 -10.02 -10.52
N ILE A 514 19.89 -11.07 -10.37
CA ILE A 514 19.94 -12.29 -11.17
C ILE A 514 18.69 -12.34 -12.03
N ASP A 515 18.84 -12.24 -13.34
CA ASP A 515 17.81 -12.63 -14.29
C ASP A 515 17.90 -14.15 -14.51
N PHE A 516 17.15 -14.89 -13.68
CA PHE A 516 17.06 -16.34 -13.76
C PHE A 516 16.16 -16.79 -14.91
N ASP A 517 15.18 -15.98 -15.31
CA ASP A 517 14.33 -16.30 -16.46
C ASP A 517 15.14 -16.34 -17.76
N GLY A 518 16.03 -15.37 -17.93
CA GLY A 518 17.03 -15.39 -18.99
C GLY A 518 16.45 -15.44 -20.40
N SER A 519 15.17 -15.10 -20.57
CA SER A 519 14.48 -15.21 -21.86
C SER A 519 14.73 -14.02 -22.78
N GLY A 520 15.34 -12.96 -22.26
CA GLY A 520 15.61 -11.72 -22.99
C GLY A 520 14.36 -10.87 -23.21
N ASP A 521 13.36 -10.98 -22.33
CA ASP A 521 12.14 -10.20 -22.36
C ASP A 521 12.36 -8.74 -21.91
N ILE A 522 11.29 -7.96 -21.82
CA ILE A 522 11.38 -6.53 -21.46
C ILE A 522 11.96 -6.37 -20.05
N GLU A 523 11.67 -7.31 -19.15
CA GLU A 523 12.20 -7.32 -17.80
C GLU A 523 13.71 -7.60 -17.79
N SER A 524 14.23 -8.49 -18.64
CA SER A 524 15.68 -8.63 -18.84
C SER A 524 16.36 -7.30 -19.22
N TRP A 525 15.75 -6.54 -20.14
CA TRP A 525 16.23 -5.21 -20.52
C TRP A 525 16.07 -4.17 -19.41
N MET A 526 15.07 -4.31 -18.55
CA MET A 526 14.94 -3.50 -17.35
C MET A 526 16.09 -3.78 -16.38
N PHE A 527 16.37 -5.05 -16.10
CA PHE A 527 17.42 -5.45 -15.16
C PHE A 527 18.83 -5.15 -15.65
N SER A 528 19.06 -5.10 -16.97
CA SER A 528 20.34 -4.64 -17.52
C SER A 528 20.69 -3.18 -17.17
N ASN A 529 19.70 -2.39 -16.77
CA ASN A 529 19.83 -0.98 -16.39
C ASN A 529 19.97 -0.75 -14.88
N VAL A 530 19.99 -1.82 -14.07
CA VAL A 530 20.24 -1.70 -12.63
C VAL A 530 21.71 -1.34 -12.39
N SER A 531 21.95 -0.43 -11.45
CA SER A 531 23.29 0.02 -11.05
C SER A 531 23.86 -0.86 -9.93
N ALA A 532 23.90 -2.17 -10.17
CA ALA A 532 24.43 -3.19 -9.26
C ALA A 532 25.07 -4.31 -10.09
N LYS A 533 25.64 -5.33 -9.45
CA LYS A 533 26.15 -6.49 -10.19
C LYS A 533 24.99 -7.25 -10.83
N LYS A 534 25.11 -7.60 -12.10
CA LYS A 534 24.07 -8.21 -12.93
C LYS A 534 24.50 -9.56 -13.45
N ILE A 535 23.67 -10.56 -13.22
CA ILE A 535 23.86 -11.93 -13.71
C ILE A 535 22.64 -12.31 -14.54
N ILE A 536 22.84 -12.96 -15.69
CA ILE A 536 21.76 -13.52 -16.50
C ILE A 536 22.01 -15.00 -16.76
N TRP A 537 20.94 -15.78 -16.70
CA TRP A 537 20.98 -17.21 -16.99
C TRP A 537 20.65 -17.48 -18.46
N VAL A 538 21.24 -18.54 -19.02
CA VAL A 538 20.93 -19.06 -20.36
C VAL A 538 20.69 -20.56 -20.25
N HIS A 539 19.43 -20.93 -20.39
CA HIS A 539 18.97 -22.32 -20.29
C HIS A 539 18.96 -23.05 -21.64
N ASN A 540 19.01 -22.31 -22.76
CA ASN A 540 18.96 -22.82 -24.13
C ASN A 540 19.81 -21.92 -25.04
N ASP A 541 20.31 -22.43 -26.17
CA ASP A 541 21.25 -21.73 -27.08
C ASP A 541 20.98 -20.23 -27.27
N VAL A 542 19.82 -19.91 -27.83
CA VAL A 542 19.31 -18.55 -27.97
C VAL A 542 17.82 -18.62 -27.72
N PRO A 543 17.26 -17.81 -26.80
CA PRO A 543 15.81 -17.76 -26.62
C PRO A 543 15.12 -17.51 -27.97
N LYS A 544 14.09 -18.30 -28.30
CA LYS A 544 13.40 -18.23 -29.61
C LYS A 544 12.89 -16.82 -29.97
N ASN A 545 12.72 -15.97 -28.97
CA ASN A 545 12.10 -14.66 -29.07
C ASN A 545 13.10 -13.51 -29.22
N ILE A 546 14.42 -13.75 -29.16
CA ILE A 546 15.45 -12.72 -29.26
C ILE A 546 16.33 -12.94 -30.50
N LYS A 547 16.71 -11.84 -31.17
CA LYS A 547 17.61 -11.88 -32.34
C LYS A 547 19.07 -11.83 -31.90
N ASN A 548 19.99 -12.33 -32.72
CA ASN A 548 21.42 -12.36 -32.40
C ASN A 548 22.00 -11.00 -32.00
N TYR A 549 21.62 -9.90 -32.68
CA TYR A 549 22.09 -8.56 -32.31
C TYR A 549 21.51 -8.09 -30.97
N GLN A 550 20.22 -8.36 -30.72
CA GLN A 550 19.57 -8.04 -29.44
C GLN A 550 20.15 -8.86 -28.29
N PHE A 551 20.40 -10.15 -28.54
CA PHE A 551 21.04 -11.06 -27.63
C PHE A 551 22.45 -10.57 -27.31
N LYS A 552 23.25 -10.24 -28.33
CA LYS A 552 24.58 -9.68 -28.15
C LYS A 552 24.54 -8.43 -27.27
N GLU A 553 23.69 -7.46 -27.59
CA GLU A 553 23.62 -6.19 -26.88
C GLU A 553 23.13 -6.34 -25.44
N LEU A 554 22.07 -7.13 -25.22
CA LEU A 554 21.53 -7.40 -23.88
C LEU A 554 22.52 -8.17 -23.02
N TYR A 555 22.98 -9.34 -23.46
CA TYR A 555 23.79 -10.22 -22.61
C TYR A 555 25.19 -9.66 -22.37
N SER A 556 25.71 -8.81 -23.27
CA SER A 556 26.97 -8.09 -23.03
C SER A 556 26.88 -7.04 -21.92
N SER A 557 25.67 -6.63 -21.52
CA SER A 557 25.45 -5.64 -20.46
C SER A 557 25.37 -6.24 -19.06
N PHE A 558 25.39 -7.58 -18.95
CA PHE A 558 25.49 -8.31 -17.70
C PHE A 558 26.95 -8.61 -17.38
N ASP A 559 27.28 -8.59 -16.09
CA ASP A 559 28.64 -8.86 -15.63
C ASP A 559 29.00 -10.33 -15.84
N TYR A 560 28.05 -11.24 -15.58
CA TYR A 560 28.20 -12.68 -15.78
C TYR A 560 27.02 -13.30 -16.53
N ILE A 561 27.31 -14.30 -17.35
CA ILE A 561 26.33 -15.13 -18.04
C ILE A 561 26.48 -16.56 -17.53
N ILE A 562 25.46 -17.07 -16.86
CA ILE A 562 25.45 -18.45 -16.37
C ILE A 562 24.76 -19.34 -17.41
N VAL A 563 25.37 -20.46 -17.76
CA VAL A 563 24.84 -21.39 -18.75
C VAL A 563 24.57 -22.75 -18.12
N ASP A 564 23.53 -23.45 -18.55
CA ASP A 564 23.18 -24.74 -17.96
C ASP A 564 24.07 -25.91 -18.39
N SER A 565 24.80 -25.75 -19.50
CA SER A 565 25.69 -26.79 -20.01
C SER A 565 26.87 -26.22 -20.81
N PRO A 566 28.02 -26.92 -20.85
CA PRO A 566 29.21 -26.44 -21.57
C PRO A 566 28.99 -26.23 -23.08
N GLU A 567 28.06 -26.98 -23.68
CA GLU A 567 27.75 -26.91 -25.11
C GLU A 567 27.22 -25.52 -25.51
N LEU A 568 26.53 -24.83 -24.60
CA LEU A 568 26.01 -23.48 -24.80
C LEU A 568 27.11 -22.43 -24.90
N ILE A 569 28.31 -22.68 -24.35
CA ILE A 569 29.41 -21.70 -24.39
C ILE A 569 29.75 -21.36 -25.83
N ALA A 570 29.88 -22.37 -26.70
CA ALA A 570 30.30 -22.16 -28.09
C ALA A 570 29.27 -21.36 -28.89
N SER A 571 27.97 -21.61 -28.69
CA SER A 571 26.89 -20.91 -29.39
C SER A 571 26.79 -19.45 -28.94
N ILE A 572 26.85 -19.21 -27.63
CA ILE A 572 26.80 -17.87 -27.04
C ILE A 572 28.05 -17.06 -27.42
N THR A 573 29.25 -17.66 -27.32
CA THR A 573 30.52 -17.01 -27.68
C THR A 573 30.53 -16.58 -29.14
N ARG A 574 29.95 -17.38 -30.05
CA ARG A 574 29.82 -17.02 -31.46
C ARG A 574 29.01 -15.74 -31.68
N ILE A 575 28.00 -15.50 -30.84
CA ILE A 575 27.11 -14.34 -30.97
C ILE A 575 27.69 -13.12 -30.25
N ILE A 576 28.11 -13.29 -29.01
CA ILE A 576 28.61 -12.21 -28.15
C ILE A 576 30.03 -11.78 -28.57
N GLY A 577 30.85 -12.72 -29.01
CA GLY A 577 32.22 -12.51 -29.46
C GLY A 577 33.28 -12.59 -28.36
N LYS A 578 32.91 -12.97 -27.13
CA LYS A 578 33.81 -13.22 -25.99
C LYS A 578 33.22 -14.29 -25.06
N ASN A 579 34.06 -14.91 -24.23
CA ASN A 579 33.66 -15.94 -23.27
C ASN A 579 34.17 -15.72 -21.83
N ASP A 580 34.97 -14.68 -21.57
CA ASP A 580 35.61 -14.43 -20.26
C ASP A 580 34.64 -14.31 -19.08
N ASN A 581 33.35 -14.07 -19.35
CA ASN A 581 32.31 -13.92 -18.35
C ASN A 581 31.17 -14.95 -18.49
N ILE A 582 31.37 -16.02 -19.26
CA ILE A 582 30.41 -17.11 -19.44
C ILE A 582 30.84 -18.28 -18.56
N VAL A 583 29.98 -18.70 -17.64
CA VAL A 583 30.30 -19.75 -16.66
C VAL A 583 29.22 -20.83 -16.63
N VAL A 584 29.65 -22.09 -16.62
CA VAL A 584 28.73 -23.23 -16.57
C VAL A 584 28.22 -23.42 -15.14
N ASN A 585 26.91 -23.58 -14.98
CA ASN A 585 26.30 -23.92 -13.71
C ASN A 585 26.98 -25.19 -13.14
N LYS A 586 27.07 -25.32 -11.81
CA LYS A 586 27.70 -26.46 -11.10
C LYS A 586 29.24 -26.52 -11.17
N THR A 587 29.92 -25.58 -11.81
CA THR A 587 31.38 -25.43 -11.65
C THR A 587 31.72 -24.79 -10.31
N GLU A 588 32.96 -24.97 -9.84
CA GLU A 588 33.45 -24.27 -8.64
C GLU A 588 33.57 -22.75 -8.90
N GLU A 589 33.91 -22.39 -10.14
CA GLU A 589 33.90 -21.02 -10.64
C GLU A 589 32.52 -20.37 -10.49
N TYR A 590 31.44 -21.08 -10.85
CA TYR A 590 30.06 -20.63 -10.65
C TYR A 590 29.78 -20.30 -9.19
N LYS A 591 30.12 -21.19 -8.25
CA LYS A 591 29.87 -20.94 -6.82
C LYS A 591 30.63 -19.72 -6.33
N ASN A 592 31.89 -19.59 -6.74
CA ASN A 592 32.73 -18.45 -6.39
C ASN A 592 32.16 -17.14 -6.96
N ILE A 593 31.70 -17.12 -8.21
CA ILE A 593 31.09 -15.94 -8.82
C ILE A 593 29.80 -15.55 -8.12
N ILE A 594 28.92 -16.51 -7.84
CA ILE A 594 27.66 -16.26 -7.14
C ILE A 594 27.95 -15.70 -5.74
N TYR A 595 28.86 -16.30 -4.97
CA TYR A 595 29.21 -15.83 -3.64
C TYR A 595 29.91 -14.44 -3.65
N ASN A 596 30.85 -14.24 -4.58
CA ASN A 596 31.51 -12.95 -4.80
C ASN A 596 30.55 -11.90 -5.35
N ALA A 597 29.49 -12.30 -6.04
CA ALA A 597 28.48 -11.39 -6.52
C ALA A 597 27.57 -10.89 -5.40
N PHE A 598 27.38 -11.72 -4.38
CA PHE A 598 26.56 -11.38 -3.23
C PHE A 598 27.33 -10.56 -2.20
N SER A 599 28.66 -10.68 -2.15
CA SER A 599 29.49 -9.91 -1.23
C SER A 599 29.54 -8.43 -1.64
N LYS A 600 29.32 -7.51 -0.69
CA LYS A 600 29.53 -6.06 -0.93
C LYS A 600 30.99 -5.84 -1.29
N THR A 601 31.26 -5.30 -2.47
CA THR A 601 32.61 -4.89 -2.90
C THR A 601 33.11 -3.69 -2.14
#